data_AF-A0A0E9MDS3-F1
#
_entry.id   AF-A0A0E9MDS3-F1
#
_cell.length_a   1.000
_cell.length_b   1.000
_cell.length_c   1.000
_cell.angle_alpha   90.00
_cell.angle_beta   90.00
_cell.angle_gamma   90.00
#
_symmetry.space_group_name_H-M   'P 1'
#
loop_
_entity.id
_entity.type
_entity.pdbx_description
1 polymer ?
#
loop_
_entity_poly.entity_id
_entity_poly.type
_entity_poly.pdbx_seq_one_letter_code
_entity_poly.pdbx_strand_id
1 'polypeptide(L)'
;MVKKILAAAALFLAFSSAQAYTPQLRPLSSVDAEVFLRMNQDAQKLYVSGVVDGFTFVTYGHGFSNHDAVVKCLNSKNVGDLTSGVVDWLKEHPAFREGLSSAVVQTVNVFCG
;
A
#
# COMPACT_ATOMS: atom_id res chain seq x y z
N MET A 1 -56.48 10.33 0.96
CA MET A 1 -55.35 11.12 1.52
C MET A 1 -54.08 10.32 1.82
N VAL A 2 -53.88 9.11 1.25
CA VAL A 2 -52.74 8.22 1.61
C VAL A 2 -51.62 8.17 0.55
N LYS A 3 -51.86 8.69 -0.67
CA LYS A 3 -50.91 8.58 -1.80
C LYS A 3 -49.72 9.57 -1.80
N LYS A 4 -49.71 10.59 -0.93
CA LYS A 4 -48.66 11.63 -0.94
C LYS A 4 -47.46 11.34 -0.02
N ILE A 5 -47.53 10.29 0.79
CA ILE A 5 -46.49 10.01 1.81
C ILE A 5 -45.37 9.12 1.24
N LEU A 6 -45.60 8.38 0.16
CA LEU A 6 -44.62 7.44 -0.41
C LEU A 6 -43.50 8.11 -1.22
N ALA A 7 -43.68 9.35 -1.68
CA ALA A 7 -42.65 10.04 -2.49
C ALA A 7 -41.51 10.63 -1.63
N ALA A 8 -41.74 10.86 -0.33
CA ALA A 8 -40.74 11.45 0.55
C ALA A 8 -39.73 10.43 1.10
N ALA A 9 -40.10 9.14 1.17
CA ALA A 9 -39.22 8.10 1.71
C ALA A 9 -38.10 7.68 0.73
N ALA A 10 -38.28 7.89 -0.58
CA ALA A 10 -37.28 7.54 -1.58
C ALA A 10 -36.12 8.54 -1.67
N LEU A 11 -36.34 9.82 -1.31
CA LEU A 11 -35.28 10.84 -1.33
C LEU A 11 -34.35 10.79 -0.11
N PHE A 12 -34.76 10.14 0.99
CA PHE A 12 -33.92 10.04 2.20
C PHE A 12 -32.95 8.85 2.17
N LEU A 13 -33.15 7.87 1.29
CA LEU A 13 -32.26 6.71 1.19
C LEU A 13 -31.06 6.93 0.24
N ALA A 14 -31.01 8.04 -0.49
CA ALA A 14 -29.92 8.33 -1.43
C ALA A 14 -28.70 9.05 -0.79
N PHE A 15 -28.78 9.45 0.49
CA PHE A 15 -27.74 10.28 1.12
C PHE A 15 -26.78 9.53 2.06
N SER A 16 -26.89 8.20 2.20
CA SER A 16 -26.18 7.48 3.26
C SER A 16 -24.90 6.73 2.85
N SER A 17 -24.34 6.92 1.65
CA SER A 17 -23.15 6.14 1.25
C SER A 17 -22.06 6.92 0.52
N ALA A 18 -21.93 8.21 0.80
CA ALA A 18 -20.68 8.93 0.54
C ALA A 18 -20.04 9.23 1.90
N GLN A 19 -19.53 8.19 2.58
CA GLN A 19 -18.47 8.43 3.55
C GLN A 19 -17.33 9.06 2.77
N ALA A 20 -17.18 10.38 2.90
CA ALA A 20 -15.98 11.07 2.48
C ALA A 20 -14.82 10.36 3.18
N TYR A 21 -14.06 9.59 2.43
CA TYR A 21 -12.78 9.07 2.89
C TYR A 21 -11.88 10.29 3.08
N THR A 22 -11.84 10.82 4.30
CA THR A 22 -10.84 11.80 4.69
C THR A 22 -9.55 11.01 4.88
N PRO A 23 -8.54 11.14 4.00
CA PRO A 23 -7.29 10.44 4.20
C PRO A 23 -6.72 10.96 5.53
N GLN A 24 -6.61 10.08 6.52
CA GLN A 24 -5.85 10.41 7.71
C GLN A 24 -4.41 10.64 7.24
N LEU A 25 -3.97 11.89 7.28
CA LEU A 25 -2.58 12.26 7.06
C LEU A 25 -1.73 11.51 8.09
N ARG A 26 -1.18 10.36 7.71
CA ARG A 26 -0.26 9.64 8.59
C ARG A 26 1.10 10.32 8.44
N PRO A 27 1.82 10.58 9.54
CA PRO A 27 3.11 11.27 9.50
C PRO A 27 4.14 10.62 8.56
N LEU A 28 3.97 9.33 8.22
CA LEU A 28 4.89 8.52 7.43
C LEU A 28 4.23 7.74 6.27
N SER A 29 2.97 8.05 5.88
CA SER A 29 2.40 7.49 4.64
C SER A 29 2.65 8.45 3.48
N SER A 30 3.80 8.32 2.82
CA SER A 30 4.19 9.27 1.78
C SER A 30 3.41 9.11 0.47
N VAL A 31 2.85 7.93 0.19
CA VAL A 31 2.19 7.62 -1.09
C VAL A 31 1.07 6.58 -0.90
N ASP A 32 -0.12 6.88 -1.41
CA ASP A 32 -1.22 5.92 -1.49
C ASP A 32 -0.97 4.87 -2.59
N ALA A 33 -1.43 3.64 -2.38
CA ALA A 33 -1.28 2.55 -3.36
C ALA A 33 -1.82 2.93 -4.75
N GLU A 34 -2.97 3.60 -4.81
CA GLU A 34 -3.55 4.07 -6.07
C GLU A 34 -2.69 5.10 -6.79
N VAL A 35 -2.03 5.99 -6.03
CA VAL A 35 -1.12 6.99 -6.59
C VAL A 35 0.12 6.29 -7.13
N PHE A 36 0.69 5.35 -6.38
CA PHE A 36 1.84 4.54 -6.81
C PHE A 36 1.56 3.75 -8.08
N LEU A 37 0.40 3.11 -8.20
CA LEU A 37 0.02 2.37 -9.40
C LEU A 37 -0.10 3.25 -10.65
N ARG A 38 -0.30 4.56 -10.50
CA ARG A 38 -0.33 5.53 -11.61
C ARG A 38 1.02 6.20 -11.87
N MET A 39 2.01 6.01 -11.01
CA MET A 39 3.36 6.54 -11.23
C MET A 39 4.03 5.87 -12.42
N ASN A 40 4.97 6.57 -13.05
CA ASN A 40 5.87 5.93 -14.00
C ASN A 40 6.78 4.91 -13.28
N GLN A 41 7.35 3.97 -14.03
CA GLN A 41 8.15 2.89 -13.44
C GLN A 41 9.37 3.38 -12.66
N ASP A 42 9.99 4.48 -13.06
CA ASP A 42 11.20 4.97 -12.39
C ASP A 42 10.87 5.55 -11.01
N ALA A 43 9.75 6.27 -10.89
CA ALA A 43 9.22 6.74 -9.61
C ALA A 43 8.80 5.58 -8.71
N GLN A 44 8.20 4.53 -9.27
CA GLN A 44 7.86 3.31 -8.51
C GLN A 44 9.12 2.63 -7.96
N LYS A 45 10.14 2.42 -8.80
CA LYS A 45 11.42 1.84 -8.39
C LYS A 45 12.07 2.66 -7.29
N LEU A 46 12.12 4.00 -7.45
CA LEU A 46 12.70 4.90 -6.46
C LEU A 46 11.98 4.78 -5.10
N TYR A 47 10.65 4.74 -5.11
CA TYR A 47 9.86 4.54 -3.89
C TYR A 47 10.19 3.20 -3.22
N VAL A 48 10.16 2.11 -3.99
CA VAL A 48 10.44 0.75 -3.49
C VAL A 48 11.85 0.67 -2.91
N SER A 49 12.86 1.19 -3.59
CA SER A 49 14.24 1.28 -3.08
C SER A 49 14.30 2.02 -1.75
N GLY A 50 13.68 3.20 -1.65
CA GLY A 50 13.70 3.99 -0.41
C GLY A 50 13.04 3.26 0.76
N VAL A 51 11.97 2.50 0.52
CA VAL A 51 11.35 1.69 1.57
C VAL A 51 12.22 0.50 1.97
N VAL A 52 12.87 -0.17 1.00
CA VAL A 52 13.79 -1.27 1.28
C VAL A 52 15.00 -0.79 2.11
N ASP A 53 15.56 0.36 1.77
CA ASP A 53 16.66 0.97 2.54
C ASP A 53 16.22 1.30 3.97
N GLY A 54 15.04 1.90 4.15
CA GLY A 54 14.47 2.17 5.47
C GLY A 54 14.21 0.89 6.28
N PHE A 55 13.67 -0.14 5.63
CA PHE A 55 13.40 -1.44 6.25
C PHE A 55 14.70 -2.14 6.69
N THR A 56 15.72 -2.16 5.84
CA THR A 56 17.03 -2.75 6.18
C THR A 56 17.72 -1.97 7.31
N PHE A 57 17.65 -0.64 7.31
CA PHE A 57 18.15 0.19 8.40
C PHE A 57 17.48 -0.13 9.75
N VAL A 58 16.14 -0.22 9.75
CA VAL A 58 15.37 -0.53 10.96
C VAL A 58 15.68 -1.94 11.47
N THR A 59 15.67 -2.95 10.59
CA THR A 59 15.95 -4.35 10.98
C THR A 59 17.37 -4.53 11.51
N TYR A 60 18.35 -3.80 10.97
CA TYR A 60 19.70 -3.72 11.51
C TYR A 60 19.71 -3.11 12.91
N GLY A 61 19.11 -1.92 13.07
CA GLY A 61 19.10 -1.20 14.35
C GLY A 61 18.41 -1.95 15.49
N HIS A 62 17.43 -2.79 15.17
CA HIS A 62 16.74 -3.65 16.14
C HIS A 62 17.36 -5.04 16.32
N GLY A 63 18.44 -5.37 15.60
CA GLY A 63 19.15 -6.65 15.75
C GLY A 63 18.31 -7.87 15.36
N PHE A 64 17.50 -7.77 14.29
CA PHE A 64 16.68 -8.89 13.85
C PHE A 64 17.55 -10.04 13.34
N SER A 65 17.30 -11.25 13.84
CA SER A 65 18.15 -12.43 13.57
C SER A 65 18.27 -12.82 12.08
N ASN A 66 17.30 -12.43 11.26
CA ASN A 66 17.27 -12.69 9.82
C ASN A 66 17.78 -11.52 8.97
N HIS A 67 18.25 -10.42 9.57
CA HIS A 67 18.66 -9.22 8.84
C HIS A 67 19.65 -9.52 7.70
N ASP A 68 20.75 -10.21 8.00
CA ASP A 68 21.80 -10.51 7.00
C ASP A 68 21.28 -11.39 5.86
N ALA A 69 20.40 -12.36 6.16
CA ALA A 69 19.80 -13.23 5.16
C ALA A 69 18.89 -12.45 4.22
N VAL A 70 18.08 -11.54 4.77
CA VAL A 70 17.18 -10.68 4.00
C VAL A 70 17.97 -9.70 3.14
N VAL A 71 19.00 -9.04 3.67
CA VAL A 71 19.88 -8.13 2.91
C VAL A 71 20.58 -8.89 1.78
N LYS A 72 21.11 -10.08 2.05
CA LYS A 72 21.75 -10.92 1.03
C LYS A 72 20.75 -11.30 -0.08
N CYS A 73 19.53 -11.67 0.29
CA CYS A 73 18.48 -11.96 -0.69
C CYS A 73 18.16 -10.73 -1.54
N LEU A 74 17.90 -9.57 -0.92
CA LEU A 74 17.56 -8.33 -1.63
C LEU A 74 18.68 -7.88 -2.59
N ASN A 75 19.95 -8.00 -2.17
CA ASN A 75 21.10 -7.71 -3.04
C ASN A 75 21.22 -8.65 -4.26
N SER A 76 20.57 -9.81 -4.22
CA SER A 76 20.53 -10.74 -5.37
C SER A 76 19.38 -10.45 -6.35
N LYS A 77 18.48 -9.51 -6.03
CA LYS A 77 17.31 -9.19 -6.84
C LYS A 77 17.51 -7.92 -7.65
N ASN A 78 16.85 -7.85 -8.81
CA ASN A 78 16.71 -6.60 -9.55
C ASN A 78 15.61 -5.75 -8.90
N VAL A 79 15.86 -4.45 -8.72
CA VAL A 79 14.85 -3.52 -8.18
C VAL A 79 13.57 -3.49 -9.01
N GLY A 80 13.68 -3.65 -10.34
CA GLY A 80 12.55 -3.75 -11.25
C GLY A 80 11.68 -4.96 -10.97
N ASP A 81 12.27 -6.13 -10.70
CA ASP A 81 11.51 -7.35 -10.38
C ASP A 81 10.76 -7.21 -9.06
N LEU A 82 11.42 -6.66 -8.03
CA LEU A 82 10.78 -6.38 -6.76
C LEU A 82 9.65 -5.34 -6.91
N THR A 83 9.88 -4.30 -7.71
CA THR A 83 8.86 -3.27 -7.98
C THR A 83 7.64 -3.84 -8.69
N SER A 84 7.85 -4.68 -9.71
CA SER A 84 6.78 -5.41 -10.39
C SER A 84 6.01 -6.31 -9.41
N GLY A 85 6.72 -7.01 -8.54
CA GLY A 85 6.11 -7.82 -7.47
C GLY A 85 5.21 -7.02 -6.55
N VAL A 86 5.62 -5.79 -6.17
CA VAL A 86 4.79 -4.89 -5.36
C VAL A 86 3.54 -4.45 -6.12
N VAL A 87 3.68 -4.10 -7.41
CA VAL A 87 2.55 -3.72 -8.27
C VAL A 87 1.54 -4.86 -8.38
N ASP A 88 2.01 -6.09 -8.59
CA ASP A 88 1.16 -7.26 -8.72
C ASP A 88 0.48 -7.58 -7.38
N TRP A 89 1.22 -7.56 -6.28
CA TRP A 89 0.67 -7.76 -4.94
C TRP A 89 -0.44 -6.74 -4.62
N LEU A 90 -0.26 -5.47 -4.95
CA LEU A 90 -1.28 -4.43 -4.73
C LEU A 90 -2.55 -4.66 -5.58
N LYS A 91 -2.40 -5.14 -6.82
CA LYS A 91 -3.54 -5.47 -7.69
C LYS A 91 -4.31 -6.69 -7.16
N GLU A 92 -3.62 -7.67 -6.60
CA GLU A 92 -4.22 -8.85 -5.96
C GLU A 92 -4.91 -8.51 -4.63
N HIS A 93 -4.48 -7.45 -3.95
CA HIS A 93 -4.98 -7.02 -2.65
C HIS A 93 -5.63 -5.62 -2.68
N PRO A 94 -6.71 -5.41 -3.47
CA PRO A 94 -7.32 -4.08 -3.66
C PRO A 94 -7.94 -3.50 -2.38
N ALA A 95 -8.20 -4.34 -1.37
CA ALA A 95 -8.74 -3.94 -0.08
C ALA A 95 -7.67 -3.52 0.95
N PHE A 96 -6.38 -3.55 0.60
CA PHE A 96 -5.29 -3.25 1.53
C PHE A 96 -5.23 -1.77 1.92
N ARG A 97 -5.17 -1.45 3.22
CA ARG A 97 -5.25 -0.07 3.76
C ARG A 97 -4.13 0.29 4.76
N GLU A 98 -3.14 -0.57 4.98
CA GLU A 98 -2.12 -0.34 6.00
C GLU A 98 -1.04 0.65 5.54
N GLY A 99 -0.86 0.84 4.24
CA GLY A 99 0.06 1.82 3.65
C GLY A 99 1.03 1.18 2.67
N LEU A 100 1.45 1.93 1.65
CA LEU A 100 2.25 1.37 0.56
C LEU A 100 3.59 0.79 1.02
N SER A 101 4.26 1.42 1.99
CA SER A 101 5.50 0.88 2.56
C SER A 101 5.30 -0.51 3.18
N SER A 102 4.15 -0.75 3.83
CA SER A 102 3.80 -2.08 4.34
C SER A 102 3.62 -3.08 3.19
N ALA A 103 2.98 -2.70 2.07
CA ALA A 103 2.87 -3.59 0.90
C ALA A 103 4.26 -3.96 0.33
N VAL A 104 5.19 -3.00 0.29
CA VAL A 104 6.58 -3.28 -0.09
C VAL A 104 7.20 -4.31 0.84
N VAL A 105 7.09 -4.13 2.16
CA VAL A 105 7.65 -5.08 3.14
C VAL A 105 6.99 -6.46 3.06
N GLN A 106 5.67 -6.53 2.85
CA GLN A 106 4.96 -7.80 2.61
C GLN A 106 5.51 -8.51 1.37
N THR A 107 5.77 -7.76 0.30
CA THR A 107 6.39 -8.30 -0.92
C THR A 107 7.81 -8.78 -0.66
N VAL A 108 8.63 -8.01 0.09
CA VAL A 108 9.97 -8.45 0.50
C VAL A 108 9.92 -9.78 1.25
N ASN A 109 8.95 -9.95 2.15
CA ASN A 109 8.77 -11.21 2.87
C ASN A 109 8.39 -12.38 1.95
N VAL A 110 7.59 -12.14 0.90
CA VAL A 110 7.30 -13.17 -0.11
C VAL A 110 8.55 -13.54 -0.92
N PHE A 111 9.42 -12.58 -1.21
CA PHE A 111 10.62 -12.80 -2.03
C PHE A 111 11.82 -13.35 -1.26
N CYS A 112 11.93 -13.03 0.03
CA CYS A 112 13.14 -13.20 0.84
C CYS A 112 12.90 -13.73 2.26
N GLY A 113 11.65 -13.98 2.65
CA GLY A 113 11.26 -14.55 3.94
C GLY A 113 11.21 -16.07 3.96
#